data_AF-A0A438EZV5-F1
#
_entry.id   AF-A0A438EZV5-F1
#
_cell.length_a   1.000
_cell.length_b   1.000
_cell.length_c   1.000
_cell.angle_alpha   90.00
_cell.angle_beta   90.00
_cell.angle_gamma   90.00
#
_symmetry.space_group_name_H-M   'P 1'
#
loop_
_entity.id
_entity.type
_entity.pdbx_description
1 polymer ?
#
loop_
_entity_poly.entity_id
_entity_poly.type
_entity_poly.pdbx_seq_one_letter_code
_entity_poly.pdbx_strand_id
1 'polypeptide(L)'
;MATETPAVPMVVPDEGTPGEPQPAENEGAPDLEEGSPSNASSGGDPVDDVACISAGSFSYAELEEKLKRISPGSNVAIPSAKMFEVVETLVSGLRGMVQQHDLFTDLLRTADYMKAFASQRKNSENQLYLRLEEAEASLSTARGDNEALRAD
;
A
#
# COMPACT_ATOMS: atom_id res chain seq x y z
N MET A 1 6.59 39.45 37.00
CA MET A 1 7.10 38.81 35.77
C MET A 1 7.92 37.61 36.21
N ALA A 2 7.40 36.40 36.07
CA ALA A 2 8.14 35.16 36.30
C ALA A 2 8.03 34.35 35.00
N THR A 3 9.18 34.05 34.40
CA THR A 3 9.30 33.30 33.15
C THR A 3 9.74 31.89 33.51
N GLU A 4 8.84 30.92 33.42
CA GLU A 4 9.16 29.50 33.59
C GLU A 4 9.59 28.94 32.22
N THR A 5 10.82 28.41 32.17
CA THR A 5 11.39 27.76 30.98
C THR A 5 10.96 26.29 30.97
N PRO A 6 10.33 25.77 29.89
CA PRO A 6 10.01 24.35 29.80
C PRO A 6 11.28 23.52 29.58
N ALA A 7 11.57 22.60 30.50
CA ALA A 7 12.64 21.63 30.36
C ALA A 7 12.22 20.52 29.39
N VAL A 8 12.94 20.40 28.26
CA VAL A 8 12.76 19.34 27.26
C VAL A 8 13.43 18.06 27.79
N PRO A 9 12.73 16.91 27.88
CA PRO A 9 13.37 15.66 28.26
C PRO A 9 14.28 15.14 27.15
N MET A 10 15.54 14.91 27.47
CA MET A 10 16.52 14.28 26.58
C MET A 10 16.32 12.76 26.64
N VAL A 11 15.71 12.17 25.61
CA VAL A 11 15.62 10.72 25.45
C VAL A 11 16.91 10.23 24.80
N VAL A 12 17.66 9.41 25.53
CA VAL A 12 18.83 8.67 25.04
C VAL A 12 18.32 7.47 24.22
N PRO A 13 18.74 7.27 22.96
CA PRO A 13 18.45 6.02 22.25
C PRO A 13 19.37 4.91 22.76
N ASP A 14 18.76 3.82 23.20
CA ASP A 14 19.43 2.55 23.56
C ASP A 14 19.86 1.84 22.27
N GLU A 15 21.18 1.70 22.06
CA GLU A 15 21.76 0.91 20.98
C GLU A 15 21.62 -0.59 21.30
N GLY A 16 20.46 -1.15 20.98
CA GLY A 16 20.22 -2.59 20.96
C GLY A 16 20.44 -3.18 19.57
N THR A 17 21.54 -3.92 19.38
CA THR A 17 21.85 -4.69 18.17
C THR A 17 20.78 -5.76 17.88
N PRO A 18 20.18 -5.83 16.67
CA PRO A 18 19.31 -6.94 16.30
C PRO A 18 20.14 -8.18 15.95
N GLY A 19 19.95 -9.26 16.70
CA GLY A 19 20.57 -10.57 16.43
C GLY A 19 20.06 -11.23 15.14
N GLU A 20 20.94 -12.04 14.52
CA GLU A 20 20.69 -12.84 13.31
C GLU A 20 19.44 -13.74 13.40
N PRO A 21 18.70 -13.92 12.28
CA PRO A 21 17.70 -14.97 12.18
C PRO A 21 18.33 -16.30 11.72
N GLN A 22 17.97 -17.39 12.43
CA GLN A 22 18.30 -18.78 12.09
C GLN A 22 17.48 -19.27 10.87
N PRO A 23 18.02 -20.14 9.99
CA PRO A 23 17.25 -20.76 8.93
C PRO A 23 16.58 -22.05 9.42
N ALA A 24 15.27 -22.19 9.22
CA ALA A 24 14.55 -23.44 9.41
C ALA A 24 14.43 -24.17 8.06
N GLU A 25 15.04 -25.35 7.96
CA GLU A 25 14.96 -26.27 6.83
C GLU A 25 13.52 -26.80 6.65
N ASN A 26 13.01 -26.81 5.42
CA ASN A 26 11.80 -27.56 5.06
C ASN A 26 12.18 -28.82 4.28
N GLU A 27 12.16 -29.97 4.95
CA GLU A 27 12.23 -31.25 4.26
C GLU A 27 10.85 -31.76 3.86
N GLY A 28 10.70 -32.05 2.57
CA GLY A 28 10.02 -33.27 2.09
C GLY A 28 8.50 -33.26 1.98
N ALA A 29 7.98 -32.98 0.78
CA ALA A 29 6.69 -33.52 0.34
C ALA A 29 6.78 -35.04 0.15
N PRO A 30 5.63 -35.75 0.24
CA PRO A 30 5.31 -36.64 -0.86
C PRO A 30 3.88 -36.43 -1.39
N ASP A 31 3.84 -36.49 -2.72
CA ASP A 31 2.69 -36.58 -3.61
C ASP A 31 2.06 -38.00 -3.57
N LEU A 32 0.87 -38.10 -4.17
CA LEU A 32 0.13 -39.30 -4.64
C LEU A 32 -0.72 -40.09 -3.63
N GLU A 33 -2.04 -40.12 -3.88
CA GLU A 33 -2.70 -41.25 -4.56
C GLU A 33 -4.23 -41.01 -4.66
N GLU A 34 -4.78 -41.22 -5.86
CA GLU A 34 -6.22 -41.23 -6.14
C GLU A 34 -6.92 -42.40 -5.43
N GLY A 35 -8.02 -42.10 -4.72
CA GLY A 35 -8.91 -43.09 -4.11
C GLY A 35 -10.36 -42.86 -4.54
N SER A 36 -10.81 -43.73 -5.44
CA SER A 36 -12.14 -43.82 -6.06
C SER A 36 -13.34 -43.94 -5.09
N PRO A 37 -14.60 -43.82 -5.59
CA PRO A 37 -15.75 -43.30 -4.86
C PRO A 37 -16.51 -44.36 -4.05
N SER A 38 -17.02 -43.95 -2.90
CA SER A 38 -17.94 -44.77 -2.10
C SER A 38 -19.33 -44.79 -2.73
N ASN A 39 -19.60 -45.86 -3.47
CA ASN A 39 -20.96 -46.32 -3.79
C ASN A 39 -21.70 -46.65 -2.50
N ALA A 40 -22.52 -45.73 -2.00
CA ALA A 40 -23.65 -46.07 -1.16
C ALA A 40 -24.91 -46.01 -2.03
N SER A 41 -25.33 -47.19 -2.46
CA SER A 41 -26.62 -47.47 -3.09
C SER A 41 -27.75 -46.94 -2.20
N SER A 42 -28.22 -45.72 -2.46
CA SER A 42 -29.47 -45.22 -1.89
C SER A 42 -30.62 -45.71 -2.76
N GLY A 43 -31.19 -46.86 -2.38
CA GLY A 43 -32.40 -47.40 -2.98
C GLY A 43 -33.60 -46.50 -2.70
N GLY A 44 -33.75 -45.46 -3.50
CA GLY A 44 -34.90 -44.56 -3.51
C GLY A 44 -35.54 -44.53 -4.89
N ASP A 45 -36.85 -44.73 -4.91
CA ASP A 45 -37.80 -44.65 -6.04
C ASP A 45 -37.50 -43.48 -7.01
N PRO A 46 -37.50 -43.66 -8.35
CA PRO A 46 -37.33 -42.57 -9.29
C PRO A 46 -38.52 -41.61 -9.21
N VAL A 47 -38.40 -40.60 -8.36
CA VAL A 47 -39.32 -39.48 -8.32
C VAL A 47 -39.15 -38.68 -9.60
N ASP A 48 -40.24 -38.60 -10.35
CA ASP A 48 -40.37 -37.99 -11.67
C ASP A 48 -39.88 -36.52 -11.68
N ASP A 49 -38.67 -36.28 -12.19
CA ASP A 49 -37.99 -34.97 -12.27
C ASP A 49 -38.73 -33.95 -13.16
N VAL A 50 -39.85 -34.33 -13.78
CA VAL A 50 -40.62 -33.45 -14.68
C VAL A 50 -41.59 -32.54 -13.91
N ALA A 51 -41.83 -32.76 -12.62
CA ALA A 51 -42.75 -31.93 -11.82
C ALA A 51 -42.14 -30.61 -11.29
N CYS A 52 -40.83 -30.38 -11.44
CA CYS A 52 -40.13 -29.24 -10.80
C CYS A 52 -40.31 -27.87 -11.48
N ILE A 53 -41.16 -27.75 -12.50
CA ILE A 53 -41.48 -26.45 -13.12
C ILE A 53 -42.91 -25.96 -12.88
N SER A 54 -43.70 -26.65 -12.05
CA SER A 54 -45.07 -26.21 -11.79
C SER A 54 -45.53 -26.48 -10.36
N ALA A 55 -45.42 -25.48 -9.49
CA ALA A 55 -46.48 -25.13 -8.55
C ALA A 55 -46.12 -23.87 -7.76
N GLY A 56 -46.51 -22.71 -8.28
CA GLY A 56 -46.54 -21.49 -7.50
C GLY A 56 -46.50 -20.26 -8.38
N SER A 57 -47.66 -19.82 -8.89
CA SER A 57 -47.79 -18.44 -9.31
C SER A 57 -47.52 -17.57 -8.08
N PHE A 58 -46.34 -16.96 -8.03
CA PHE A 58 -45.95 -16.10 -6.93
C PHE A 58 -47.00 -14.98 -6.77
N SER A 59 -47.77 -15.05 -5.69
CA SER A 59 -48.81 -14.05 -5.40
C SER A 59 -48.27 -13.03 -4.40
N TYR A 60 -48.37 -11.74 -4.73
CA TYR A 60 -47.98 -10.67 -3.81
C TYR A 60 -48.81 -10.67 -2.53
N ALA A 61 -50.07 -11.09 -2.58
CA ALA A 61 -50.90 -11.23 -1.39
C ALA A 61 -50.39 -12.34 -0.46
N GLU A 62 -49.90 -13.44 -1.04
CA GLU A 62 -49.33 -14.57 -0.29
C GLU A 62 -47.93 -14.24 0.25
N LEU A 63 -47.14 -13.45 -0.49
CA LEU A 63 -45.89 -12.88 -0.01
C LEU A 63 -46.13 -11.89 1.13
N GLU A 64 -47.13 -11.01 1.02
CA GLU A 64 -47.46 -10.03 2.06
C GLU A 64 -47.96 -10.72 3.35
N GLU A 65 -48.78 -11.76 3.23
CA GLU A 65 -49.15 -12.66 4.34
C GLU A 65 -47.91 -13.32 4.96
N LYS A 66 -47.00 -13.85 4.13
CA LYS A 66 -45.74 -14.43 4.58
C LYS A 66 -44.84 -13.42 5.28
N LEU A 67 -44.78 -12.17 4.80
CA LEU A 67 -44.01 -11.07 5.38
C LEU A 67 -44.63 -10.59 6.70
N LYS A 68 -45.97 -10.54 6.80
CA LYS A 68 -46.69 -10.26 8.06
C LYS A 68 -46.50 -11.35 9.11
N ARG A 69 -46.27 -12.59 8.67
CA ARG A 69 -45.95 -13.74 9.55
C ARG A 69 -44.53 -13.72 10.09
N ILE A 70 -43.64 -12.93 9.49
CA ILE A 70 -42.34 -12.62 10.07
C ILE A 70 -42.59 -11.72 11.27
N SER A 71 -42.34 -12.23 12.47
CA SER A 71 -42.55 -11.47 13.71
C SER A 71 -41.90 -10.08 13.59
N PRO A 72 -42.59 -8.98 13.95
CA PRO A 72 -41.94 -7.67 14.06
C PRO A 72 -40.84 -7.77 15.12
N GLY A 73 -39.57 -7.77 14.70
CA GLY A 73 -38.42 -8.11 15.55
C GLY A 73 -37.72 -9.43 15.20
N SER A 74 -38.18 -10.16 14.19
CA SER A 74 -37.44 -11.28 13.60
C SER A 74 -36.10 -10.79 13.09
N ASN A 75 -35.04 -11.26 13.72
CA ASN A 75 -33.67 -11.07 13.32
C ASN A 75 -33.43 -11.45 11.85
N VAL A 76 -34.29 -12.19 11.15
CA VAL A 76 -34.04 -12.67 9.78
C VAL A 76 -33.80 -11.55 8.73
N ALA A 77 -34.28 -10.31 8.95
CA ALA A 77 -33.94 -9.16 8.10
C ALA A 77 -32.64 -8.43 8.52
N ILE A 78 -32.19 -8.62 9.75
CA ILE A 78 -31.03 -7.98 10.37
C ILE A 78 -29.66 -8.52 9.87
N PRO A 79 -29.48 -9.78 9.38
CA PRO A 79 -28.20 -10.23 8.83
C PRO A 79 -27.74 -9.40 7.63
N SER A 80 -28.67 -8.85 6.84
CA SER A 80 -28.36 -8.05 5.65
C SER A 80 -27.63 -6.75 6.00
N ALA A 81 -28.13 -6.00 6.99
CA ALA A 81 -27.51 -4.75 7.42
C ALA A 81 -26.10 -4.97 7.99
N LYS A 82 -25.91 -6.04 8.77
CA LYS A 82 -24.59 -6.43 9.31
C LYS A 82 -23.62 -6.87 8.22
N MET A 83 -24.09 -7.56 7.19
CA MET A 83 -23.26 -7.93 6.03
C MET A 83 -22.83 -6.69 5.25
N PHE A 84 -23.72 -5.73 5.05
CA PHE A 84 -23.41 -4.47 4.38
C PHE A 84 -22.36 -3.65 5.14
N GLU A 85 -22.47 -3.57 6.47
CA GLU A 85 -21.49 -2.89 7.32
C GLU A 85 -20.08 -3.52 7.22
N VAL A 86 -19.98 -4.85 7.22
CA VAL A 86 -18.71 -5.57 7.03
C VAL A 86 -18.11 -5.31 5.65
N VAL A 87 -18.94 -5.30 4.60
CA VAL A 87 -18.49 -5.00 3.22
C VAL A 87 -18.02 -3.55 3.11
N GLU A 88 -18.74 -2.59 3.69
CA GLU A 88 -18.36 -1.18 3.67
C GLU A 88 -17.06 -0.93 4.45
N THR A 89 -16.86 -1.61 5.58
CA THR A 89 -15.60 -1.59 6.35
C THR A 89 -14.43 -2.15 5.52
N LEU A 90 -14.65 -3.25 4.79
CA LEU A 90 -13.63 -3.80 3.90
C LEU A 90 -13.29 -2.83 2.75
N VAL A 91 -14.31 -2.28 2.07
CA VAL A 91 -14.13 -1.36 0.94
C VAL A 91 -13.45 -0.05 1.38
N SER A 92 -13.79 0.47 2.56
CA SER A 92 -13.12 1.64 3.13
C SER A 92 -11.67 1.36 3.50
N GLY A 93 -11.36 0.18 4.03
CA GLY A 93 -9.98 -0.27 4.26
C GLY A 93 -9.16 -0.32 2.97
N LEU A 94 -9.68 -0.97 1.91
CA LEU A 94 -9.02 -0.99 0.60
C LEU A 94 -8.80 0.41 0.02
N ARG A 95 -9.80 1.30 0.14
CA ARG A 95 -9.68 2.69 -0.32
C ARG A 95 -8.56 3.44 0.41
N GLY A 96 -8.46 3.25 1.74
CA GLY A 96 -7.38 3.81 2.54
C GLY A 96 -6.00 3.30 2.11
N MET A 97 -5.89 2.01 1.79
CA MET A 97 -4.64 1.41 1.31
C MET A 97 -4.20 1.95 -0.04
N VAL A 98 -5.12 2.10 -1.00
CA VAL A 98 -4.83 2.69 -2.32
C VAL A 98 -4.37 4.15 -2.15
N GLN A 99 -5.04 4.92 -1.29
CA GLN A 99 -4.67 6.31 -1.04
C GLN A 99 -3.29 6.45 -0.38
N GLN A 100 -2.92 5.51 0.49
CA GLN A 100 -1.58 5.44 1.06
C GLN A 100 -0.53 5.08 0.01
N HIS A 101 -0.86 4.19 -0.93
CA HIS A 101 0.03 3.82 -2.03
C HIS A 101 0.30 5.01 -2.97
N ASP A 102 -0.72 5.80 -3.28
CA ASP A 102 -0.58 7.03 -4.07
C ASP A 102 0.35 8.03 -3.36
N LEU A 103 0.15 8.25 -2.05
CA LEU A 103 1.01 9.12 -1.24
C LEU A 103 2.47 8.63 -1.18
N PHE A 104 2.68 7.32 -1.04
CA PHE A 104 4.01 6.72 -1.07
C PHE A 104 4.69 6.90 -2.43
N THR A 105 3.93 6.74 -3.52
CA THR A 105 4.42 6.93 -4.88
C THR A 105 4.83 8.40 -5.12
N ASP A 106 4.03 9.36 -4.66
CA ASP A 106 4.34 10.79 -4.75
C ASP A 106 5.59 11.17 -3.95
N LEU A 107 5.77 10.55 -2.78
CA LEU A 107 6.96 10.76 -1.96
C LEU A 107 8.23 10.27 -2.67
N LEU A 108 8.19 9.07 -3.28
CA LEU A 108 9.31 8.54 -4.06
C LEU A 108 9.64 9.45 -5.24
N ARG A 109 8.63 9.89 -6.00
CA ARG A 109 8.81 10.84 -7.10
C ARG A 109 9.46 12.15 -6.63
N THR A 110 9.05 12.65 -5.47
CA THR A 110 9.64 13.87 -4.88
C THR A 110 11.10 13.66 -4.50
N ALA A 111 11.44 12.50 -3.94
CA ALA A 111 12.82 12.15 -3.61
C ALA A 111 13.70 12.04 -4.87
N ASP A 112 13.21 11.40 -5.93
CA ASP A 112 13.91 11.30 -7.21
C ASP A 112 14.14 12.67 -7.85
N TYR A 113 13.13 13.55 -7.80
CA TYR A 113 13.27 14.92 -8.26
C TYR A 113 14.34 15.69 -7.47
N MET A 114 14.32 15.60 -6.15
CA MET A 114 15.30 16.25 -5.28
C MET A 114 16.72 15.77 -5.59
N LYS A 115 16.89 14.47 -5.85
CA LYS A 115 18.18 13.87 -6.23
C LYS A 115 18.68 14.41 -7.57
N ALA A 116 17.81 14.50 -8.57
CA ALA A 116 18.14 15.08 -9.86
C ALA A 116 18.51 16.56 -9.74
N PHE A 117 17.73 17.33 -8.97
CA PHE A 117 17.98 18.74 -8.70
C PHE A 117 19.34 18.96 -8.01
N ALA A 118 19.65 18.18 -6.98
CA ALA A 118 20.93 18.26 -6.28
C ALA A 118 22.11 17.93 -7.21
N SER A 119 21.96 16.92 -8.06
CA SER A 119 22.97 16.54 -9.06
C SER A 119 23.20 17.65 -10.09
N GLN A 120 22.12 18.26 -10.58
CA GLN A 120 22.19 19.37 -11.53
C GLN A 120 22.87 20.59 -10.90
N ARG A 121 22.50 20.95 -9.66
CA ARG A 121 23.13 22.03 -8.89
C ARG A 121 24.63 21.80 -8.75
N LYS A 122 25.04 20.60 -8.31
CA LYS A 122 26.46 20.26 -8.16
C LYS A 122 27.22 20.35 -9.48
N ASN A 123 26.62 19.87 -10.58
CA ASN A 123 27.22 20.00 -11.90
C ASN A 123 27.41 21.47 -12.33
N SER A 124 26.41 22.31 -12.10
CA SER A 124 26.51 23.75 -12.41
C SER A 124 27.59 24.46 -11.59
N GLU A 125 27.70 24.14 -10.29
CA GLU A 125 28.76 24.66 -9.42
C GLU A 125 30.14 24.25 -9.91
N ASN A 126 30.33 22.98 -10.29
CA ASN A 126 31.60 22.51 -10.83
C ASN A 126 31.97 23.24 -12.14
N GLN A 127 31.00 23.55 -13.00
CA GLN A 127 31.27 24.36 -14.20
C GLN A 127 31.68 25.80 -13.87
N LEU A 128 31.07 26.39 -12.83
CA LEU A 128 31.46 27.72 -12.37
C LEU A 128 32.89 27.73 -11.80
N TYR A 129 33.27 26.71 -11.03
CA TYR A 129 34.65 26.57 -10.55
C TYR A 129 35.66 26.46 -11.71
N LEU A 130 35.35 25.66 -12.72
CA LEU A 130 36.23 25.53 -13.88
C LEU A 130 36.40 26.86 -14.63
N ARG A 131 35.31 27.60 -14.86
CA ARG A 131 35.38 28.92 -15.50
C ARG A 131 36.12 29.95 -14.66
N LEU A 132 36.00 29.88 -13.34
CA LEU A 132 36.73 30.75 -12.43
C LEU A 132 38.24 30.50 -12.56
N GLU A 133 38.66 29.24 -12.52
CA GLU A 133 40.07 28.85 -12.69
C GLU A 133 40.64 29.31 -14.04
N GLU A 134 39.88 29.15 -15.12
CA GLU A 134 40.26 29.64 -16.45
C GLU A 134 40.40 31.18 -16.50
N ALA A 135 39.46 31.90 -15.90
CA ALA A 135 39.50 33.36 -15.84
C ALA A 135 40.68 33.85 -14.98
N GLU A 136 40.97 33.19 -13.86
CA GLU A 136 42.12 33.49 -13.01
C GLU A 136 43.45 33.26 -13.74
N ALA A 137 43.57 32.15 -14.48
CA ALA A 137 44.75 31.88 -15.31
C ALA A 137 44.94 32.94 -16.41
N SER A 138 43.84 33.35 -17.06
CA SER A 138 43.84 34.40 -18.08
C SER A 138 44.27 35.74 -17.50
N LEU A 139 43.78 36.10 -16.31
CA LEU A 139 44.14 37.33 -15.61
C LEU A 139 45.62 37.31 -15.19
N SER A 140 46.10 36.19 -14.66
CA SER A 140 47.51 36.01 -14.29
C SER A 140 48.44 36.21 -15.49
N THR A 141 48.08 35.62 -16.63
CA THR A 141 48.82 35.78 -17.89
C THR A 141 48.83 37.24 -18.34
N ALA A 142 47.65 37.87 -18.45
CA ALA A 142 47.53 39.26 -18.86
C ALA A 142 48.28 40.21 -17.92
N ARG A 143 48.29 39.93 -16.61
CA ARG A 143 49.06 40.70 -15.64
C ARG A 143 50.57 40.57 -15.89
N GLY A 144 51.07 39.35 -16.11
CA GLY A 144 52.47 39.13 -16.45
C GLY A 144 52.90 39.89 -17.71
N ASP A 145 52.05 39.86 -18.75
CA ASP A 145 52.30 40.59 -20.00
C ASP A 145 52.35 42.11 -19.77
N ASN A 146 51.43 42.66 -18.97
CA ASN A 146 51.43 44.09 -18.62
C ASN A 146 52.66 44.48 -17.78
N GLU A 147 53.12 43.61 -16.88
CA GLU A 147 54.34 43.85 -16.10
C GLU A 147 55.59 43.85 -17.01
N ALA A 148 55.68 42.93 -17.97
CA ALA A 148 56.77 42.88 -18.95
C ALA A 148 56.82 44.13 -19.84
N LEU A 149 55.67 44.57 -20.37
CA LEU A 149 55.57 45.80 -21.18
C LEU A 149 55.95 47.07 -20.43
N ARG A 150 55.91 47.06 -19.10
CA ARG A 150 56.26 48.21 -18.26
C ARG A 150 57.74 48.25 -17.88
N ALA A 151 58.47 47.15 -18.10
CA ALA A 151 59.89 47.02 -17.82
C ALA A 151 60.79 47.33 -19.03
N ASP A 152 60.23 47.30 -20.25
CA ASP A 152 60.83 47.80 -21.50
C ASP A 152 60.66 49.32 -21.66
#